data_AF-A0AAU6VD28-F1
#
_entry.id   AF-A0AAU6VD28-F1
#
_cell.length_a   1.000
_cell.length_b   1.000
_cell.length_c   1.000
_cell.angle_alpha   90.00
_cell.angle_beta   90.00
_cell.angle_gamma   90.00
#
_symmetry.space_group_name_H-M   'P 1'
#
loop_
_entity.id
_entity.type
_entity.pdbx_description
1 polymer ?
#
loop_
_entity_poly.entity_id
_entity_poly.type
_entity_poly.pdbx_seq_one_letter_code
_entity_poly.pdbx_strand_id
1 'polypeptide(L)'
;MQKQIITSVIALTLFGCGGGESGNSGNTTPPVKNFNVNFLGLKVQSNETNCQIFGYNSEESKKVIAFNSRPDSGYEIILHNPDGSVNKKYNNFSTTSFSFKQNEVPNNGYVSFAEFNRTGINHVTTFAKELLPESLNIYAKGSATSNCLTPSSANPNSKIETGYINPILGTTLHFYSGFNTVYQNLDNLTAQYKQNNLGNTAINFSSQQRPLLAIQYATNEDGSELNQLIGFKFTPFTQRGSAATPLELITVTNTNAPWNTPNDLTLDSANLFVDGRQFNAPYAYLWQPLSTTQTGQFSYSDHIVDTNYYLNIKGKQTIGGQVNVWGVQHVAQGTTNKGTSLHADNILVNFPSPEVPRLISCQTDSQKQCLQITSNHLPNNTIQRIFIRAKLNSGDQFVRQVFYTPSQNELPLMEFGRTNIDGQFNDLLSASTSFMQTTQSGVKDAFLYQNQDLFDMADGFTQNTNPRVDGIPLLKNIAAQQDQQDLLKRQPYTWVWLEE
;
A
#
# COMPACT_ATOMS: atom_id res chain seq x y z
N MET A 1 38.17 -1.17 19.84
CA MET A 1 37.09 -0.15 19.89
C MET A 1 35.79 -0.83 19.51
N GLN A 2 34.91 -1.02 20.49
CA GLN A 2 33.66 -1.77 20.37
C GLN A 2 32.66 -1.04 19.45
N LYS A 3 32.21 -1.74 18.40
CA LYS A 3 31.06 -1.37 17.59
C LYS A 3 29.79 -1.82 18.32
N GLN A 4 28.92 -0.87 18.65
CA GLN A 4 27.59 -1.16 19.18
C GLN A 4 26.71 -1.72 18.05
N ILE A 5 26.40 -3.01 18.15
CA ILE A 5 25.37 -3.66 17.34
C ILE A 5 24.04 -3.40 18.06
N ILE A 6 23.18 -2.58 17.46
CA ILE A 6 21.79 -2.44 17.91
C ILE A 6 21.10 -3.77 17.59
N THR A 7 20.93 -4.59 18.63
CA THR A 7 20.22 -5.86 18.57
C THR A 7 18.74 -5.55 18.70
N SER A 8 18.01 -5.67 17.59
CA SER A 8 16.55 -5.64 17.55
C SER A 8 16.03 -6.90 18.26
N VAL A 9 15.68 -6.80 19.53
CA VAL A 9 14.97 -7.88 20.23
C VAL A 9 13.53 -7.87 19.73
N ILE A 10 13.25 -8.76 18.79
CA ILE A 10 11.91 -9.16 18.40
C ILE A 10 11.33 -9.93 19.59
N ALA A 11 10.46 -9.29 20.36
CA ALA A 11 9.63 -10.00 21.32
C ALA A 11 8.61 -10.84 20.52
N LEU A 12 8.92 -12.13 20.35
CA LEU A 12 7.94 -13.13 19.97
C LEU A 12 6.89 -13.22 21.10
N THR A 13 5.79 -12.47 20.99
CA THR A 13 4.59 -12.75 21.74
C THR A 13 3.72 -13.70 20.92
N LEU A 14 3.91 -15.01 21.15
CA LEU A 14 2.94 -16.03 20.77
C LEU A 14 1.60 -15.76 21.45
N PHE A 15 0.52 -16.01 20.72
CA PHE A 15 -0.86 -16.00 21.19
C PHE A 15 -1.09 -16.95 22.37
N GLY A 16 -1.90 -16.50 23.33
CA GLY A 16 -2.51 -17.32 24.37
C GLY A 16 -3.84 -16.70 24.79
N CYS A 17 -4.93 -17.17 24.18
CA CYS A 17 -6.29 -16.98 24.67
C CYS A 17 -6.49 -17.92 25.89
N GLY A 18 -6.92 -17.39 27.04
CA GLY A 18 -7.24 -18.21 28.22
C GLY A 18 -7.17 -17.42 29.52
N GLY A 19 -8.34 -17.18 30.13
CA GLY A 19 -8.49 -16.44 31.38
C GLY A 19 -8.05 -17.21 32.63
N GLY A 20 -8.05 -16.50 33.76
CA GLY A 20 -7.89 -17.08 35.08
C GLY A 20 -7.68 -16.01 36.15
N GLU A 21 -8.74 -15.72 36.92
CA GLU A 21 -8.61 -15.11 38.23
C GLU A 21 -7.81 -16.05 39.15
N SER A 22 -6.77 -15.55 39.80
CA SER A 22 -6.41 -15.90 41.18
C SER A 22 -5.27 -14.99 41.64
N GLY A 23 -5.44 -14.43 42.83
CA GLY A 23 -4.45 -13.56 43.43
C GLY A 23 -3.18 -14.31 43.79
N ASN A 24 -2.04 -13.70 43.53
CA ASN A 24 -0.98 -13.67 44.51
C ASN A 24 -0.09 -12.45 44.31
N SER A 25 0.39 -11.94 45.46
CA SER A 25 1.19 -10.76 45.67
C SER A 25 2.47 -10.71 44.82
N GLY A 26 2.70 -9.56 44.17
CA GLY A 26 3.98 -9.22 43.57
C GLY A 26 3.97 -9.11 42.05
N ASN A 27 3.01 -8.40 41.46
CA ASN A 27 3.03 -8.10 40.03
C ASN A 27 3.09 -6.59 39.82
N THR A 28 4.18 -6.14 39.19
CA THR A 28 4.21 -4.83 38.52
C THR A 28 3.00 -4.77 37.60
N THR A 29 2.08 -3.84 37.86
CA THR A 29 0.92 -3.61 37.00
C THR A 29 1.38 -3.58 35.54
N PRO A 30 0.82 -4.41 34.65
CA PRO A 30 1.23 -4.42 33.25
C PRO A 30 1.21 -2.98 32.71
N PRO A 31 2.25 -2.54 31.98
CA PRO A 31 2.30 -1.18 31.47
C PRO A 31 1.05 -0.91 30.62
N VAL A 32 0.37 0.21 30.92
CA VAL A 32 -0.82 0.61 30.19
C VAL A 32 -0.42 0.95 28.76
N LYS A 33 -0.93 0.18 27.80
CA LYS A 33 -0.72 0.45 26.37
C LYS A 33 -1.57 1.64 25.93
N ASN A 34 -0.98 2.53 25.13
CA ASN A 34 -1.65 3.69 24.55
C ASN A 34 -1.66 3.64 23.02
N PHE A 35 -2.64 4.31 22.43
CA PHE A 35 -2.55 4.80 21.06
C PHE A 35 -1.92 6.19 21.08
N ASN A 36 -0.93 6.42 20.24
CA ASN A 36 -0.21 7.68 20.12
C ASN A 36 -0.45 8.30 18.74
N VAL A 37 -1.07 9.47 18.74
CA VAL A 37 -1.47 10.19 17.53
C VAL A 37 -0.60 11.43 17.41
N ASN A 38 0.10 11.57 16.29
CA ASN A 38 0.75 12.82 15.90
C ASN A 38 -0.09 13.49 14.80
N PHE A 39 -0.39 14.76 15.00
CA PHE A 39 -1.17 15.56 14.08
C PHE A 39 -0.24 16.30 13.12
N LEU A 40 -0.42 16.06 11.82
CA LEU A 40 0.39 16.70 10.78
C LEU A 40 -0.49 17.49 9.83
N GLY A 41 -0.03 18.71 9.51
CA GLY A 41 -0.53 19.51 8.41
C GLY A 41 0.37 19.32 7.19
N LEU A 42 -0.18 19.58 6.00
CA LEU A 42 0.53 19.44 4.73
C LEU A 42 0.69 20.80 4.04
N LYS A 43 1.77 20.96 3.27
CA LYS A 43 2.01 22.15 2.45
C LYS A 43 2.74 21.77 1.17
N VAL A 44 2.39 22.43 0.07
CA VAL A 44 3.12 22.34 -1.19
C VAL A 44 4.26 23.35 -1.25
N GLN A 45 5.44 22.91 -1.68
CA GLN A 45 6.63 23.75 -1.88
C GLN A 45 7.41 23.35 -3.13
N SER A 46 7.96 24.33 -3.86
CA SER A 46 8.75 24.06 -5.07
C SER A 46 10.24 23.79 -4.79
N ASN A 47 10.86 24.49 -3.83
CA ASN A 47 12.32 24.51 -3.65
C ASN A 47 12.80 23.95 -2.29
N GLU A 48 12.02 23.05 -1.69
CA GLU A 48 12.33 22.57 -0.35
C GLU A 48 13.45 21.49 -0.35
N THR A 49 14.44 21.68 0.52
CA THR A 49 15.62 20.81 0.63
C THR A 49 15.83 20.27 2.04
N ASN A 50 15.27 20.92 3.07
CA ASN A 50 15.52 20.64 4.47
C ASN A 50 14.30 20.05 5.19
N CYS A 51 13.21 19.77 4.49
CA CYS A 51 12.03 19.11 5.03
C CYS A 51 11.94 17.66 4.58
N GLN A 52 11.30 16.85 5.40
CA GLN A 52 10.85 15.53 5.01
C GLN A 52 9.75 15.64 3.93
N ILE A 53 9.92 14.85 2.86
CA ILE A 53 8.97 14.82 1.74
C ILE A 53 7.95 13.71 1.99
N PHE A 54 6.67 14.03 1.76
CA PHE A 54 5.53 13.13 1.88
C PHE A 54 4.94 12.75 0.53
N GLY A 55 5.16 13.55 -0.51
CA GLY A 55 4.67 13.27 -1.85
C GLY A 55 5.16 14.31 -2.85
N TYR A 56 4.73 14.15 -4.09
CA TYR A 56 5.04 15.03 -5.20
C TYR A 56 3.78 15.28 -6.03
N ASN A 57 3.77 16.32 -6.86
CA ASN A 57 2.83 16.37 -7.98
C ASN A 57 3.24 15.36 -9.07
N SER A 58 2.38 15.19 -10.08
CA SER A 58 2.59 14.27 -11.20
C SER A 58 3.89 14.51 -11.98
N GLU A 59 4.36 15.76 -12.07
CA GLU A 59 5.59 16.14 -12.77
C GLU A 59 6.84 16.08 -11.87
N GLU A 60 6.69 15.75 -10.60
CA GLU A 60 7.74 15.80 -9.56
C GLU A 60 8.41 17.18 -9.38
N SER A 61 7.81 18.24 -9.92
CA SER A 61 8.29 19.63 -9.85
C SER A 61 7.94 20.34 -8.54
N LYS A 62 6.95 19.83 -7.79
CA LYS A 62 6.52 20.33 -6.50
C LYS A 62 6.49 19.22 -5.46
N LYS A 63 6.90 19.56 -4.24
CA LYS A 63 6.99 18.66 -3.09
C LYS A 63 5.86 18.92 -2.11
N VAL A 64 5.29 17.86 -1.58
CA VAL A 64 4.42 17.89 -0.41
C VAL A 64 5.28 17.66 0.82
N ILE A 65 5.23 18.59 1.76
CA ILE A 65 5.90 18.49 3.05
C ILE A 65 4.87 18.45 4.17
N ALA A 66 5.28 17.88 5.30
CA ALA A 66 4.48 17.91 6.52
C ALA A 66 5.11 18.77 7.61
N PHE A 67 4.27 19.29 8.49
CA PHE A 67 4.66 20.01 9.70
C PHE A 67 3.79 19.56 10.88
N ASN A 68 4.32 19.66 12.09
CA ASN A 68 3.52 19.42 13.29
C ASN A 68 2.38 20.45 13.34
N SER A 69 1.16 19.95 13.39
CA SER A 69 -0.05 20.75 13.35
C SER A 69 -0.79 20.64 14.66
N ARG A 70 -1.31 21.76 15.15
CA ARG A 70 -2.35 21.74 16.18
C ARG A 70 -3.70 21.69 15.43
N PRO A 71 -4.50 20.62 15.58
CA PRO A 71 -5.77 20.50 14.88
C PRO A 71 -6.70 21.69 15.13
N ASP A 72 -7.44 22.09 14.09
CA ASP A 72 -8.48 23.10 14.20
C ASP A 72 -9.61 22.69 15.16
N SER A 73 -10.41 23.66 15.63
CA SER A 73 -11.45 23.44 16.65
C SER A 73 -12.58 22.50 16.22
N GLY A 74 -12.72 22.23 14.92
CA GLY A 74 -13.66 21.26 14.37
C GLY A 74 -13.15 19.80 14.36
N TYR A 75 -11.88 19.57 14.73
CA TYR A 75 -11.28 18.24 14.73
C TYR A 75 -11.56 17.48 16.03
N GLU A 76 -11.99 16.24 15.91
CA GLU A 76 -12.33 15.36 17.03
C GLU A 76 -11.75 13.95 16.85
N ILE A 77 -11.37 13.34 17.97
CA ILE A 77 -11.16 11.89 18.07
C ILE A 77 -12.31 11.32 18.88
N ILE A 78 -13.04 10.37 18.30
CA ILE A 78 -14.25 9.79 18.89
C ILE A 78 -14.02 8.29 19.05
N LEU A 79 -14.17 7.80 20.28
CA LEU A 79 -14.16 6.38 20.59
C LEU A 79 -15.60 5.88 20.55
N HIS A 80 -15.85 4.81 19.80
CA HIS A 80 -17.18 4.23 19.64
C HIS A 80 -17.27 2.86 20.29
N ASN A 81 -18.46 2.56 20.78
CA ASN A 81 -18.85 1.20 21.12
C ASN A 81 -19.00 0.35 19.83
N PRO A 82 -19.11 -0.99 19.94
CA PRO A 82 -19.28 -1.87 18.78
C PRO A 82 -20.52 -1.57 17.94
N ASP A 83 -21.54 -0.95 18.53
CA ASP A 83 -22.80 -0.57 17.87
C ASP A 83 -22.76 0.84 17.22
N GLY A 84 -21.57 1.44 17.13
CA GLY A 84 -21.36 2.77 16.56
C GLY A 84 -21.67 3.95 17.48
N SER A 85 -22.27 3.71 18.65
CA SER A 85 -22.60 4.77 19.61
C SER A 85 -21.36 5.40 20.22
N VAL A 86 -21.46 6.69 20.59
CA VAL A 86 -20.36 7.42 21.22
C VAL A 86 -20.04 6.85 22.60
N ASN A 87 -18.81 6.42 22.81
CA ASN A 87 -18.27 6.08 24.13
C ASN A 87 -17.58 7.29 24.77
N LYS A 88 -16.65 7.92 24.04
CA LYS A 88 -15.84 9.03 24.54
C LYS A 88 -15.40 9.94 23.40
N LYS A 89 -15.23 11.24 23.69
CA LYS A 89 -14.78 12.25 22.71
C LYS A 89 -13.58 13.04 23.22
N TYR A 90 -12.65 13.32 22.33
CA TYR A 90 -11.52 14.21 22.53
C TYR A 90 -11.56 15.31 21.46
N ASN A 91 -11.43 16.56 21.90
CA ASN A 91 -11.47 17.74 21.03
C ASN A 91 -10.64 18.87 21.65
N ASN A 92 -10.64 20.05 21.03
CA ASN A 92 -9.94 21.25 21.51
C ASN A 92 -8.44 21.00 21.78
N PHE A 93 -7.80 20.24 20.89
CA PHE A 93 -6.39 19.89 21.01
C PHE A 93 -5.52 21.15 21.11
N SER A 94 -4.68 21.23 22.14
CA SER A 94 -3.73 22.33 22.34
C SER A 94 -2.30 21.99 21.93
N THR A 95 -2.05 20.72 21.62
CA THR A 95 -0.75 20.13 21.29
C THR A 95 -0.77 19.53 19.89
N THR A 96 0.40 19.20 19.36
CA THR A 96 0.57 18.55 18.05
C THR A 96 0.57 17.02 18.12
N SER A 97 0.39 16.47 19.32
CA SER A 97 0.23 15.05 19.56
C SER A 97 -0.76 14.81 20.68
N PHE A 98 -1.35 13.62 20.68
CA PHE A 98 -2.31 13.17 21.67
C PHE A 98 -2.13 11.68 21.93
N SER A 99 -2.37 11.26 23.18
CA SER A 99 -2.27 9.86 23.58
C SER A 99 -3.48 9.49 24.43
N PHE A 100 -4.06 8.32 24.17
CA PHE A 100 -5.17 7.78 24.93
C PHE A 100 -4.99 6.28 25.12
N LYS A 101 -5.59 5.73 26.17
CA LYS A 101 -5.31 4.34 26.55
C LYS A 101 -6.06 3.38 25.63
N GLN A 102 -5.41 2.29 25.24
CA GLN A 102 -6.05 1.29 24.37
C GLN A 102 -7.28 0.64 25.03
N ASN A 103 -7.32 0.57 26.37
CA ASN A 103 -8.45 0.01 27.11
C ASN A 103 -9.65 0.96 27.23
N GLU A 104 -9.52 2.23 26.83
CA GLU A 104 -10.67 3.14 26.70
C GLU A 104 -11.48 2.85 25.44
N VAL A 105 -10.89 2.19 24.45
CA VAL A 105 -11.62 1.69 23.28
C VAL A 105 -12.23 0.34 23.65
N PRO A 106 -13.57 0.18 23.60
CA PRO A 106 -14.21 -1.10 23.85
C PRO A 106 -13.68 -2.23 22.96
N ASN A 107 -13.81 -3.48 23.40
CA ASN A 107 -13.53 -4.63 22.52
C ASN A 107 -14.48 -4.59 21.32
N ASN A 108 -13.96 -4.81 20.12
CA ASN A 108 -14.68 -4.64 18.84
C ASN A 108 -15.22 -3.21 18.62
N GLY A 109 -14.74 -2.23 19.39
CA GLY A 109 -15.06 -0.82 19.21
C GLY A 109 -14.22 -0.17 18.10
N TYR A 110 -14.51 1.10 17.86
CA TYR A 110 -13.92 1.87 16.76
C TYR A 110 -13.34 3.19 17.25
N VAL A 111 -12.40 3.74 16.49
CA VAL A 111 -11.84 5.07 16.67
C VAL A 111 -12.06 5.87 15.39
N SER A 112 -12.80 6.96 15.48
CA SER A 112 -12.98 7.90 14.38
C SER A 112 -12.13 9.14 14.59
N PHE A 113 -11.45 9.54 13.53
CA PHE A 113 -10.85 10.86 13.38
C PHE A 113 -11.77 11.66 12.48
N ALA A 114 -12.27 12.79 12.98
CA ALA A 114 -13.31 13.55 12.30
C ALA A 114 -12.96 15.04 12.24
N GLU A 115 -13.23 15.67 11.09
CA GLU A 115 -13.21 17.11 10.91
C GLU A 115 -14.62 17.57 10.55
N PHE A 116 -15.27 18.25 11.50
CA PHE A 116 -16.62 18.78 11.32
C PHE A 116 -16.58 20.23 10.84
N ASN A 117 -17.10 20.45 9.64
CA ASN A 117 -17.19 21.77 9.04
C ASN A 117 -18.56 22.40 9.34
N ARG A 118 -18.58 23.72 9.55
CA ARG A 118 -19.84 24.46 9.74
C ARG A 118 -20.67 24.50 8.45
N THR A 119 -20.01 24.47 7.29
CA THR A 119 -20.61 24.43 5.96
C THR A 119 -19.83 23.47 5.06
N GLY A 120 -20.51 22.76 4.15
CA GLY A 120 -19.85 21.85 3.21
C GLY A 120 -19.75 20.40 3.70
N ILE A 121 -18.57 19.81 3.59
CA ILE A 121 -18.35 18.37 3.78
C ILE A 121 -17.67 18.11 5.13
N ASN A 122 -18.25 17.23 5.94
CA ASN A 122 -17.61 16.66 7.11
C ASN A 122 -16.77 15.46 6.68
N HIS A 123 -15.54 15.37 7.16
CA HIS A 123 -14.64 14.26 6.84
C HIS A 123 -14.46 13.37 8.04
N VAL A 124 -14.59 12.06 7.86
CA VAL A 124 -14.42 11.07 8.92
C VAL A 124 -13.63 9.88 8.40
N THR A 125 -12.61 9.46 9.15
CA THR A 125 -11.93 8.18 8.94
C THR A 125 -12.02 7.36 10.22
N THR A 126 -12.56 6.16 10.12
CA THR A 126 -12.89 5.28 11.23
C THR A 126 -12.08 4.00 11.13
N PHE A 127 -11.39 3.63 12.21
CA PHE A 127 -10.63 2.38 12.31
C PHE A 127 -11.26 1.49 13.38
N ALA A 128 -11.45 0.21 13.08
CA ALA A 128 -11.65 -0.79 14.12
C ALA A 128 -10.43 -0.80 15.05
N LYS A 129 -10.65 -0.96 16.35
CA LYS A 129 -9.59 -0.92 17.38
C LYS A 129 -8.37 -1.76 17.02
N GLU A 130 -8.60 -2.96 16.51
CA GLU A 130 -7.54 -3.93 16.19
C GLU A 130 -6.72 -3.59 14.94
N LEU A 131 -7.21 -2.68 14.09
CA LEU A 131 -6.51 -2.22 12.90
C LEU A 131 -5.82 -0.87 13.08
N LEU A 132 -6.11 -0.15 14.17
CA LEU A 132 -5.47 1.13 14.44
C LEU A 132 -4.00 0.92 14.86
N PRO A 133 -3.02 1.51 14.16
CA PRO A 133 -1.62 1.42 14.58
C PRO A 133 -1.40 2.03 15.97
N GLU A 134 -0.54 1.42 16.80
CA GLU A 134 -0.25 1.94 18.15
C GLU A 134 0.38 3.35 18.12
N SER A 135 1.12 3.66 17.06
CA SER A 135 1.68 4.99 16.81
C SER A 135 1.46 5.37 15.36
N LEU A 136 0.77 6.48 15.15
CA LEU A 136 0.38 6.95 13.82
C LEU A 136 0.62 8.44 13.67
N ASN A 137 0.88 8.86 12.43
CA ASN A 137 0.74 10.24 12.03
C ASN A 137 -0.56 10.34 11.23
N ILE A 138 -1.37 11.34 11.49
CA ILE A 138 -2.63 11.54 10.80
C ILE A 138 -2.73 12.97 10.28
N TYR A 139 -3.40 13.12 9.14
CA TYR A 139 -3.71 14.43 8.61
C TYR A 139 -4.64 15.18 9.58
N ALA A 140 -4.25 16.38 9.94
CA ALA A 140 -5.06 17.31 10.72
C ALA A 140 -4.71 18.74 10.31
N LYS A 141 -5.64 19.39 9.61
CA LYS A 141 -5.51 20.80 9.25
C LYS A 141 -5.49 21.65 10.53
N GLY A 142 -4.61 22.65 10.53
CA GLY A 142 -4.58 23.65 11.59
C GLY A 142 -3.33 24.52 11.57
N SER A 143 -3.10 25.21 12.69
CA SER A 143 -1.99 26.17 12.81
C SER A 143 -0.65 25.45 12.91
N ALA A 144 0.31 25.90 12.10
CA ALA A 144 1.66 25.35 12.05
C ALA A 144 2.52 25.80 13.23
N THR A 145 3.35 24.90 13.76
CA THR A 145 4.66 25.32 14.26
C THR A 145 5.50 25.68 13.02
N SER A 146 6.16 26.84 12.98
CA SER A 146 6.78 27.45 11.79
C SER A 146 7.79 26.58 11.01
N ASN A 147 8.20 25.42 11.53
CA ASN A 147 9.15 24.52 10.91
C ASN A 147 8.47 23.22 10.44
N CYS A 148 8.81 22.79 9.23
CA CYS A 148 8.45 21.45 8.74
C CYS A 148 9.16 20.34 9.51
N LEU A 149 8.70 19.11 9.33
CA LEU A 149 9.39 17.95 9.90
C LEU A 149 10.79 17.83 9.30
N THR A 150 11.80 17.82 10.16
CA THR A 150 13.19 17.60 9.75
C THR A 150 13.34 16.17 9.21
N PRO A 151 14.12 15.95 8.14
CA PRO A 151 14.37 14.63 7.60
C PRO A 151 14.98 13.73 8.68
N SER A 152 14.24 12.69 9.08
CA SER A 152 14.79 11.62 9.94
C SER A 152 15.77 10.71 9.18
N SER A 153 15.76 10.79 7.85
CA SER A 153 16.65 10.14 6.89
C SER A 153 16.76 11.04 5.66
N ALA A 154 17.79 10.85 4.82
CA ALA A 154 17.84 11.53 3.52
C ALA A 154 16.57 11.20 2.73
N ASN A 155 15.91 12.23 2.20
CA ASN A 155 14.80 12.03 1.28
C ASN A 155 15.27 11.18 0.09
N PRO A 156 14.46 10.23 -0.40
CA PRO A 156 14.76 9.49 -1.62
C PRO A 156 15.14 10.45 -2.74
N ASN A 157 16.31 10.22 -3.33
CA ASN A 157 16.83 11.04 -4.40
C ASN A 157 17.34 10.13 -5.52
N SER A 158 16.67 10.16 -6.66
CA SER A 158 17.10 9.40 -7.82
C SER A 158 18.07 10.20 -8.67
N LYS A 159 19.12 9.54 -9.15
CA LYS A 159 20.12 10.13 -10.04
C LYS A 159 20.29 9.25 -11.25
N ILE A 160 20.64 9.87 -12.38
CA ILE A 160 21.11 9.14 -13.55
C ILE A 160 22.53 8.67 -13.26
N GLU A 161 22.72 7.36 -13.38
CA GLU A 161 23.96 6.65 -13.12
C GLU A 161 24.34 5.84 -14.36
N THR A 162 25.61 5.42 -14.42
CA THR A 162 26.14 4.62 -15.52
C THR A 162 26.62 3.27 -15.02
N GLY A 163 26.40 2.23 -15.82
CA GLY A 163 26.96 0.90 -15.63
C GLY A 163 27.33 0.22 -16.96
N TYR A 164 28.02 -0.90 -16.85
CA TYR A 164 28.57 -1.66 -17.99
C TYR A 164 28.34 -3.15 -17.78
N ILE A 165 27.74 -3.82 -18.75
CA ILE A 165 27.36 -5.24 -18.69
C ILE A 165 27.94 -5.95 -19.90
N ASN A 166 28.67 -7.03 -19.68
CA ASN A 166 29.14 -7.88 -20.77
C ASN A 166 27.96 -8.77 -21.21
N PRO A 167 27.44 -8.61 -22.44
CA PRO A 167 26.31 -9.42 -22.86
C PRO A 167 26.73 -10.87 -23.10
N ILE A 168 25.82 -11.80 -22.82
CA ILE A 168 25.92 -13.20 -23.24
C ILE A 168 25.57 -13.24 -24.73
N LEU A 169 26.57 -13.48 -25.57
CA LEU A 169 26.44 -13.55 -27.03
C LEU A 169 26.09 -14.97 -27.50
N GLY A 170 25.45 -15.08 -28.66
CA GLY A 170 25.15 -16.35 -29.32
C GLY A 170 23.87 -17.05 -28.86
N THR A 171 23.17 -16.51 -27.86
CA THR A 171 21.88 -17.04 -27.37
C THR A 171 20.67 -16.47 -28.11
N THR A 172 20.77 -15.24 -28.62
CA THR A 172 19.75 -14.55 -29.42
C THR A 172 20.43 -13.58 -30.37
N LEU A 173 19.79 -13.27 -31.50
CA LEU A 173 20.24 -12.24 -32.44
C LEU A 173 20.06 -10.82 -31.88
N HIS A 174 18.99 -10.61 -31.12
CA HIS A 174 18.67 -9.30 -30.54
C HIS A 174 18.42 -9.41 -29.04
N PHE A 175 19.03 -8.50 -28.28
CA PHE A 175 18.92 -8.47 -26.83
C PHE A 175 18.88 -7.05 -26.27
N TYR A 176 18.28 -6.90 -25.10
CA TYR A 176 18.40 -5.72 -24.26
C TYR A 176 19.31 -6.03 -23.07
N SER A 177 20.24 -5.13 -22.76
CA SER A 177 21.02 -5.17 -21.53
C SER A 177 20.75 -3.93 -20.69
N GLY A 178 20.68 -4.09 -19.37
CA GLY A 178 20.61 -2.95 -18.45
C GLY A 178 20.38 -3.34 -17.00
N PHE A 179 19.91 -2.39 -16.20
CA PHE A 179 19.85 -2.52 -14.75
C PHE A 179 18.43 -2.30 -14.25
N ASN A 180 17.86 -3.34 -13.63
CA ASN A 180 16.64 -3.20 -12.86
C ASN A 180 16.98 -2.61 -11.49
N THR A 181 16.28 -1.52 -11.14
CA THR A 181 16.52 -0.77 -9.90
C THR A 181 15.35 -0.89 -8.94
N VAL A 182 15.63 -0.63 -7.66
CA VAL A 182 14.59 -0.57 -6.64
C VAL A 182 13.67 0.61 -6.95
N TYR A 183 12.35 0.39 -6.84
CA TYR A 183 11.29 1.36 -7.15
C TYR A 183 11.26 1.86 -8.61
N GLN A 184 11.80 1.10 -9.56
CA GLN A 184 11.74 1.47 -10.97
C GLN A 184 10.29 1.69 -11.46
N ASN A 185 10.10 2.69 -12.32
CA ASN A 185 8.85 2.88 -13.05
C ASN A 185 8.73 1.79 -14.12
N LEU A 186 7.59 1.10 -14.15
CA LEU A 186 7.34 0.01 -15.08
C LEU A 186 6.64 0.45 -16.37
N ASP A 187 6.10 1.66 -16.42
CA ASP A 187 5.35 2.18 -17.58
C ASP A 187 6.27 2.46 -18.78
N ASN A 188 7.57 2.62 -18.54
CA ASN A 188 8.59 2.80 -19.58
C ASN A 188 9.83 1.95 -19.29
N LEU A 189 9.64 0.62 -19.33
CA LEU A 189 10.69 -0.35 -19.03
C LEU A 189 11.94 -0.17 -19.91
N THR A 190 11.73 0.04 -21.22
CA THR A 190 12.82 0.03 -22.22
C THR A 190 13.76 1.22 -22.10
N ALA A 191 13.34 2.32 -21.46
CA ALA A 191 14.20 3.48 -21.22
C ALA A 191 15.43 3.16 -20.35
N GLN A 192 15.42 2.07 -19.58
CA GLN A 192 16.53 1.64 -18.72
C GLN A 192 17.48 0.66 -19.40
N TYR A 193 17.21 0.28 -20.66
CA TYR A 193 17.98 -0.75 -21.37
C TYR A 193 18.60 -0.20 -22.66
N LYS A 194 19.62 -0.92 -23.14
CA LYS A 194 20.27 -0.66 -24.43
C LYS A 194 20.23 -1.91 -25.29
N GLN A 195 19.68 -1.77 -26.49
CA GLN A 195 19.56 -2.87 -27.44
C GLN A 195 20.93 -3.19 -28.04
N ASN A 196 21.26 -4.47 -28.17
CA ASN A 196 22.49 -5.00 -28.76
C ASN A 196 23.77 -4.35 -28.20
N ASN A 197 23.73 -3.95 -26.92
CA ASN A 197 24.79 -3.18 -26.29
C ASN A 197 25.99 -4.06 -25.96
N LEU A 198 27.16 -3.70 -26.47
CA LEU A 198 28.43 -4.36 -26.16
C LEU A 198 28.97 -3.93 -24.79
N GLY A 199 29.82 -4.77 -24.18
CA GLY A 199 30.26 -4.59 -22.80
C GLY A 199 31.03 -3.30 -22.50
N ASN A 200 31.70 -2.72 -23.48
CA ASN A 200 32.43 -1.46 -23.33
C ASN A 200 31.56 -0.20 -23.47
N THR A 201 30.27 -0.34 -23.77
CA THR A 201 29.34 0.77 -23.97
C THR A 201 28.51 1.03 -22.71
N ALA A 202 28.44 2.31 -22.33
CA ALA A 202 27.72 2.77 -21.14
C ALA A 202 26.21 2.57 -21.25
N ILE A 203 25.61 2.06 -20.17
CA ILE A 203 24.17 1.98 -19.96
C ILE A 203 23.80 3.00 -18.88
N ASN A 204 22.94 3.96 -19.22
CA ASN A 204 22.47 4.96 -18.28
C ASN A 204 21.12 4.55 -17.70
N PHE A 205 20.95 4.71 -16.40
CA PHE A 205 19.73 4.34 -15.70
C PHE A 205 19.48 5.21 -14.46
N SER A 206 18.23 5.28 -14.00
CA SER A 206 17.85 6.06 -12.80
C SER A 206 17.93 5.19 -11.55
N SER A 207 18.61 5.67 -10.50
CA SER A 207 18.78 4.92 -9.26
C SER A 207 18.85 5.81 -8.02
N GLN A 208 18.31 5.29 -6.91
CA GLN A 208 18.50 5.83 -5.56
C GLN A 208 19.73 5.24 -4.85
N GLN A 209 20.72 4.78 -5.60
CA GLN A 209 21.99 4.26 -5.06
C GLN A 209 21.83 3.00 -4.18
N ARG A 210 20.83 2.18 -4.50
CA ARG A 210 20.56 0.87 -3.89
C ARG A 210 21.22 -0.26 -4.70
N PRO A 211 21.39 -1.47 -4.13
CA PRO A 211 21.81 -2.64 -4.92
C PRO A 211 20.96 -2.81 -6.18
N LEU A 212 21.54 -3.38 -7.22
CA LEU A 212 20.99 -3.44 -8.58
C LEU A 212 20.87 -4.89 -9.03
N LEU A 213 19.96 -5.13 -9.98
CA LEU A 213 19.92 -6.37 -10.75
C LEU A 213 20.31 -6.06 -12.20
N ALA A 214 21.53 -6.42 -12.58
CA ALA A 214 21.94 -6.38 -13.98
C ALA A 214 21.22 -7.50 -14.72
N ILE A 215 20.64 -7.20 -15.88
CA ILE A 215 19.83 -8.14 -16.67
C ILE A 215 20.23 -8.12 -18.13
N GLN A 216 19.91 -9.21 -18.81
CA GLN A 216 19.81 -9.29 -20.26
C GLN A 216 18.52 -9.99 -20.65
N TYR A 217 17.70 -9.33 -21.46
CA TYR A 217 16.47 -9.88 -22.05
C TYR A 217 16.67 -10.19 -23.54
N ALA A 218 16.01 -11.22 -24.04
CA ALA A 218 15.74 -11.37 -25.46
C ALA A 218 14.76 -10.27 -25.92
N THR A 219 14.87 -9.85 -27.17
CA THR A 219 13.95 -8.90 -27.80
C THR A 219 13.78 -9.22 -29.27
N ASN A 220 12.76 -8.67 -29.91
CA ASN A 220 12.65 -8.61 -31.36
C ASN A 220 13.62 -7.57 -31.97
N GLU A 221 13.72 -7.56 -33.30
CA GLU A 221 14.67 -6.74 -34.07
C GLU A 221 14.53 -5.24 -33.81
N ASP A 222 13.30 -4.75 -33.69
CA ASP A 222 13.00 -3.33 -33.46
C ASP A 222 13.05 -2.93 -31.98
N GLY A 223 13.24 -3.87 -31.07
CA GLY A 223 13.32 -3.59 -29.64
C GLY A 223 11.97 -3.26 -28.99
N SER A 224 10.84 -3.54 -29.64
CA SER A 224 9.51 -3.18 -29.15
C SER A 224 9.00 -4.10 -28.05
N GLU A 225 9.56 -5.32 -27.91
CA GLU A 225 9.09 -6.31 -26.95
C GLU A 225 10.20 -6.92 -26.09
N LEU A 226 10.00 -6.95 -24.78
CA LEU A 226 10.87 -7.69 -23.86
C LEU A 226 10.38 -9.12 -23.71
N ASN A 227 11.21 -10.05 -24.14
CA ASN A 227 10.92 -11.48 -24.09
C ASN A 227 11.63 -12.12 -22.88
N GLN A 228 12.16 -13.33 -23.06
CA GLN A 228 12.76 -14.12 -22.00
C GLN A 228 14.02 -13.47 -21.42
N LEU A 229 14.20 -13.61 -20.12
CA LEU A 229 15.44 -13.26 -19.44
C LEU A 229 16.53 -14.30 -19.76
N ILE A 230 17.65 -13.83 -20.29
CA ILE A 230 18.79 -14.64 -20.74
C ILE A 230 19.87 -14.71 -19.66
N GLY A 231 20.09 -13.62 -18.94
CA GLY A 231 21.17 -13.52 -17.98
C GLY A 231 20.86 -12.50 -16.89
N PHE A 232 21.44 -12.72 -15.72
CA PHE A 232 21.23 -11.83 -14.57
C PHE A 232 22.46 -11.76 -13.66
N LYS A 233 22.55 -10.69 -12.87
CA LYS A 233 23.49 -10.59 -11.75
C LYS A 233 23.03 -9.55 -10.73
N PHE A 234 22.84 -9.98 -9.50
CA PHE A 234 22.71 -9.05 -8.37
C PHE A 234 24.07 -8.43 -8.07
N THR A 235 24.10 -7.11 -7.91
CA THR A 235 25.33 -6.38 -7.62
C THR A 235 25.10 -5.28 -6.59
N PRO A 236 26.04 -5.09 -5.63
CA PRO A 236 26.06 -3.89 -4.81
C PRO A 236 26.07 -2.64 -5.70
N PHE A 237 25.46 -1.55 -5.23
CA PHE A 237 25.40 -0.32 -6.02
C PHE A 237 26.78 0.12 -6.52
N THR A 238 27.84 0.00 -5.71
CA THR A 238 29.20 0.44 -6.05
C THR A 238 29.90 -0.40 -7.11
N GLN A 239 29.33 -1.53 -7.53
CA GLN A 239 29.97 -2.49 -8.46
C GLN A 239 29.14 -2.60 -9.76
N ARG A 240 29.01 -1.50 -10.51
CA ARG A 240 28.19 -1.44 -11.75
C ARG A 240 28.94 -1.84 -13.02
N GLY A 241 30.15 -2.39 -12.88
CA GLY A 241 31.07 -2.58 -13.99
C GLY A 241 31.76 -1.28 -14.41
N SER A 242 32.75 -1.40 -15.27
CA SER A 242 33.43 -0.29 -15.95
C SER A 242 33.61 -0.63 -17.43
N ALA A 243 33.94 0.34 -18.27
CA ALA A 243 34.22 0.09 -19.68
C ALA A 243 35.37 -0.93 -19.90
N ALA A 244 36.34 -0.98 -18.98
CA ALA A 244 37.46 -1.92 -19.03
C ALA A 244 37.12 -3.29 -18.42
N THR A 245 36.21 -3.31 -17.44
CA THR A 245 35.80 -4.51 -16.69
C THR A 245 34.28 -4.53 -16.54
N PRO A 246 33.54 -4.83 -17.62
CA PRO A 246 32.08 -4.90 -17.55
C PRO A 246 31.61 -6.05 -16.65
N LEU A 247 30.36 -6.00 -16.21
CA LEU A 247 29.78 -7.05 -15.39
C LEU A 247 29.48 -8.29 -16.23
N GLU A 248 30.11 -9.41 -15.86
CA GLU A 248 29.72 -10.73 -16.34
C GLU A 248 28.40 -11.18 -15.73
N LEU A 249 27.45 -11.62 -16.57
CA LEU A 249 26.15 -12.14 -16.15
C LEU A 249 26.20 -13.65 -15.88
N ILE A 250 25.28 -14.12 -15.03
CA ILE A 250 24.98 -15.53 -14.86
C ILE A 250 23.91 -15.90 -15.89
N THR A 251 24.17 -16.90 -16.72
CA THR A 251 23.21 -17.40 -17.71
C THR A 251 22.00 -18.04 -17.01
N VAL A 252 20.81 -17.70 -17.46
CA VAL A 252 19.56 -18.34 -17.06
C VAL A 252 19.37 -19.60 -17.91
N THR A 253 19.34 -20.76 -17.26
CA THR A 253 19.30 -22.06 -17.95
C THR A 253 17.88 -22.55 -18.23
N ASN A 254 16.93 -22.25 -17.35
CA ASN A 254 15.55 -22.67 -17.52
C ASN A 254 14.76 -21.55 -18.19
N THR A 255 14.88 -21.48 -19.50
CA THR A 255 14.11 -20.57 -20.35
C THR A 255 12.92 -21.34 -20.94
N ASN A 256 11.80 -20.67 -21.24
CA ASN A 256 10.57 -21.24 -21.81
C ASN A 256 9.58 -21.92 -20.83
N ALA A 257 9.65 -21.66 -19.51
CA ALA A 257 8.63 -22.16 -18.60
C ALA A 257 7.25 -21.53 -18.92
N PRO A 258 6.14 -22.27 -18.90
CA PRO A 258 4.85 -21.77 -19.37
C PRO A 258 4.24 -20.75 -18.39
N TRP A 259 3.66 -19.69 -18.95
CA TRP A 259 2.85 -18.70 -18.24
C TRP A 259 1.46 -18.64 -18.86
N ASN A 260 0.41 -18.83 -18.08
CA ASN A 260 -0.97 -18.66 -18.53
C ASN A 260 -1.61 -17.49 -17.80
N THR A 261 -2.32 -16.65 -18.54
CA THR A 261 -3.15 -15.60 -17.96
C THR A 261 -4.32 -16.23 -17.19
N PRO A 262 -4.73 -15.67 -16.03
CA PRO A 262 -5.92 -16.12 -15.31
C PRO A 262 -7.17 -16.05 -16.18
N ASN A 263 -8.09 -16.99 -16.00
CA ASN A 263 -9.34 -17.05 -16.76
C ASN A 263 -10.43 -16.09 -16.25
N ASP A 264 -10.36 -15.69 -14.99
CA ASP A 264 -11.34 -14.83 -14.31
C ASP A 264 -11.03 -13.34 -14.43
N LEU A 265 -9.88 -12.97 -15.01
CA LEU A 265 -9.40 -11.59 -15.10
C LEU A 265 -8.96 -11.18 -16.51
N THR A 266 -9.21 -9.92 -16.86
CA THR A 266 -8.47 -9.19 -17.90
C THR A 266 -7.32 -8.44 -17.23
N LEU A 267 -6.08 -8.71 -17.63
CA LEU A 267 -4.89 -8.13 -17.00
C LEU A 267 -4.46 -6.80 -17.64
N ASP A 268 -4.20 -5.81 -16.79
CA ASP A 268 -3.52 -4.55 -17.16
C ASP A 268 -2.00 -4.71 -17.09
N SER A 269 -1.51 -5.52 -16.14
CA SER A 269 -0.08 -5.82 -16.01
C SER A 269 0.16 -7.18 -15.37
N ALA A 270 1.24 -7.83 -15.77
CA ALA A 270 1.74 -9.06 -15.18
C ALA A 270 3.27 -9.01 -15.11
N ASN A 271 3.82 -9.14 -13.91
CA ASN A 271 5.25 -8.99 -13.67
C ASN A 271 5.72 -10.07 -12.70
N LEU A 272 6.82 -10.73 -13.03
CA LEU A 272 7.54 -11.59 -12.10
C LEU A 272 8.61 -10.75 -11.40
N PHE A 273 8.58 -10.72 -10.07
CA PHE A 273 9.58 -10.10 -9.22
C PHE A 273 10.42 -11.16 -8.52
N VAL A 274 11.65 -10.80 -8.16
CA VAL A 274 12.50 -11.57 -7.27
C VAL A 274 12.86 -10.74 -6.04
N ASP A 275 12.79 -11.37 -4.87
CA ASP A 275 13.38 -10.85 -3.65
C ASP A 275 14.89 -11.14 -3.60
N GLY A 276 15.68 -10.07 -3.65
CA GLY A 276 17.15 -10.16 -3.66
C GLY A 276 17.79 -10.37 -2.28
N ARG A 277 17.04 -10.65 -1.21
CA ARG A 277 17.58 -10.82 0.16
C ARG A 277 18.76 -11.80 0.24
N GLN A 278 18.71 -12.91 -0.49
CA GLN A 278 19.80 -13.90 -0.55
C GLN A 278 21.12 -13.35 -1.12
N PHE A 279 21.05 -12.21 -1.83
CA PHE A 279 22.18 -11.52 -2.44
C PHE A 279 22.50 -10.18 -1.77
N ASN A 280 22.07 -9.98 -0.52
CA ASN A 280 22.22 -8.71 0.21
C ASN A 280 21.61 -7.50 -0.53
N ALA A 281 20.54 -7.75 -1.28
CA ALA A 281 19.74 -6.77 -2.01
C ALA A 281 18.27 -6.92 -1.58
N PRO A 282 17.90 -6.51 -0.35
CA PRO A 282 16.67 -6.94 0.31
C PRO A 282 15.41 -6.20 -0.19
N TYR A 283 15.20 -6.16 -1.50
CA TYR A 283 14.12 -5.47 -2.20
C TYR A 283 13.53 -6.35 -3.30
N ALA A 284 12.38 -5.96 -3.83
CA ALA A 284 11.76 -6.56 -5.00
C ALA A 284 12.37 -5.97 -6.29
N TYR A 285 13.01 -6.83 -7.07
CA TYR A 285 13.55 -6.47 -8.39
C TYR A 285 12.68 -7.10 -9.45
N LEU A 286 12.37 -6.35 -10.50
CA LEU A 286 11.70 -6.94 -11.65
C LEU A 286 12.61 -8.04 -12.20
N TRP A 287 12.05 -9.23 -12.37
CA TRP A 287 12.73 -10.35 -12.98
C TRP A 287 12.40 -10.44 -14.46
N GLN A 288 11.11 -10.42 -14.80
CA GLN A 288 10.64 -10.40 -16.19
C GLN A 288 9.19 -9.87 -16.24
N PRO A 289 8.83 -8.99 -17.18
CA PRO A 289 7.43 -8.76 -17.53
C PRO A 289 6.84 -10.03 -18.17
N LEU A 290 5.53 -10.23 -18.01
CA LEU A 290 4.79 -11.38 -18.54
C LEU A 290 3.68 -10.89 -19.48
N SER A 291 3.27 -11.75 -20.43
CA SER A 291 2.16 -11.43 -21.33
C SER A 291 0.85 -11.27 -20.56
N THR A 292 0.03 -10.29 -20.93
CA THR A 292 -1.27 -10.02 -20.31
C THR A 292 -2.47 -10.49 -21.14
N THR A 293 -2.25 -10.85 -22.41
CA THR A 293 -3.32 -11.14 -23.38
C THR A 293 -3.35 -12.59 -23.85
N GLN A 294 -2.27 -13.34 -23.69
CA GLN A 294 -2.15 -14.72 -24.14
C GLN A 294 -1.20 -15.53 -23.27
N THR A 295 -1.22 -16.86 -23.43
CA THR A 295 -0.18 -17.74 -22.89
C THR A 295 1.19 -17.26 -23.36
N GLY A 296 2.10 -17.10 -22.41
CA GLY A 296 3.47 -16.69 -22.64
C GLY A 296 4.46 -17.65 -22.01
N GLN A 297 5.69 -17.17 -21.87
CA GLN A 297 6.77 -17.92 -21.24
C GLN A 297 7.56 -17.02 -20.29
N PHE A 298 8.10 -17.63 -19.24
CA PHE A 298 9.00 -16.97 -18.31
C PHE A 298 10.30 -17.76 -18.16
N SER A 299 11.30 -17.09 -17.59
CA SER A 299 12.61 -17.67 -17.34
C SER A 299 12.80 -17.87 -15.85
N TYR A 300 13.54 -18.90 -15.45
CA TYR A 300 13.76 -19.27 -14.05
C TYR A 300 15.23 -19.67 -13.85
N SER A 301 15.77 -19.42 -12.66
CA SER A 301 17.16 -19.77 -12.33
C SER A 301 17.25 -20.53 -11.01
N ASP A 302 17.90 -21.69 -11.02
CA ASP A 302 18.18 -22.47 -9.82
C ASP A 302 19.14 -21.77 -8.84
N HIS A 303 19.78 -20.68 -9.27
CA HIS A 303 20.56 -19.81 -8.39
C HIS A 303 19.68 -18.95 -7.47
N ILE A 304 18.36 -18.91 -7.72
CA ILE A 304 17.39 -18.16 -6.93
C ILE A 304 16.41 -19.18 -6.35
N VAL A 305 16.28 -19.19 -5.02
CA VAL A 305 15.34 -20.09 -4.36
C VAL A 305 13.91 -19.77 -4.81
N ASP A 306 13.12 -20.81 -5.13
CA ASP A 306 11.71 -20.71 -5.55
C ASP A 306 10.90 -19.72 -4.70
N THR A 307 11.09 -19.76 -3.38
CA THR A 307 10.36 -18.91 -2.43
C THR A 307 10.64 -17.41 -2.57
N ASN A 308 11.65 -17.02 -3.36
CA ASN A 308 12.00 -15.63 -3.60
C ASN A 308 11.39 -15.09 -4.90
N TYR A 309 10.64 -15.89 -5.66
CA TYR A 309 9.87 -15.41 -6.82
C TYR A 309 8.47 -14.96 -6.39
N TYR A 310 8.00 -13.87 -6.97
CA TYR A 310 6.69 -13.30 -6.67
C TYR A 310 6.01 -12.85 -7.95
N LEU A 311 4.86 -13.45 -8.25
CA LEU A 311 4.03 -13.04 -9.35
C LEU A 311 3.16 -11.89 -8.90
N ASN A 312 3.29 -10.73 -9.54
CA ASN A 312 2.47 -9.55 -9.30
C ASN A 312 1.62 -9.27 -10.54
N ILE A 313 0.31 -9.30 -10.38
CA ILE A 313 -0.63 -9.00 -11.45
C ILE A 313 -1.61 -7.91 -11.02
N LYS A 314 -2.03 -7.12 -12.00
CA LYS A 314 -3.09 -6.11 -11.85
C LYS A 314 -4.03 -6.23 -13.02
N GLY A 315 -5.32 -6.08 -12.78
CA GLY A 315 -6.34 -6.13 -13.81
C GLY A 315 -7.73 -5.95 -13.23
N LYS A 316 -8.72 -6.50 -13.93
CA LYS A 316 -10.12 -6.45 -13.52
C LYS A 316 -10.83 -7.74 -13.88
N GLN A 317 -11.92 -8.04 -13.17
CA GLN A 317 -12.77 -9.18 -13.44
C GLN A 317 -13.27 -9.19 -14.88
N THR A 318 -13.22 -10.36 -15.52
CA THR A 318 -13.75 -10.55 -16.88
C THR A 318 -15.28 -10.43 -16.86
N ILE A 319 -15.81 -9.50 -17.67
CA ILE A 319 -17.22 -9.08 -17.64
C ILE A 319 -18.13 -10.12 -18.31
N GLY A 320 -19.09 -10.65 -17.55
CA GLY A 320 -20.26 -11.40 -18.04
C GLY A 320 -21.51 -10.52 -18.24
N GLY A 321 -21.34 -9.23 -18.51
CA GLY A 321 -22.43 -8.25 -18.68
C GLY A 321 -22.82 -7.45 -17.42
N GLN A 322 -22.01 -7.46 -16.37
CA GLN A 322 -22.24 -6.69 -15.14
C GLN A 322 -21.72 -5.25 -15.26
N VAL A 323 -22.41 -4.30 -14.61
CA VAL A 323 -22.01 -2.88 -14.54
C VAL A 323 -20.83 -2.70 -13.58
N ASN A 324 -20.94 -3.27 -12.38
CA ASN A 324 -19.87 -3.22 -11.39
C ASN A 324 -18.96 -4.43 -11.52
N VAL A 325 -17.66 -4.23 -11.41
CA VAL A 325 -16.64 -5.29 -11.42
C VAL A 325 -15.61 -5.11 -10.32
N TRP A 326 -14.91 -6.18 -9.97
CA TRP A 326 -13.71 -6.05 -9.16
C TRP A 326 -12.51 -5.62 -10.00
N GLY A 327 -11.92 -4.48 -9.66
CA GLY A 327 -10.51 -4.21 -9.94
C GLY A 327 -9.66 -5.04 -8.97
N VAL A 328 -8.52 -5.53 -9.44
CA VAL A 328 -7.68 -6.49 -8.71
C VAL A 328 -6.21 -6.11 -8.78
N GLN A 329 -5.54 -6.20 -7.63
CA GLN A 329 -4.09 -6.32 -7.52
C GLN A 329 -3.77 -7.55 -6.68
N HIS A 330 -3.05 -8.50 -7.28
CA HIS A 330 -2.75 -9.78 -6.65
C HIS A 330 -1.26 -10.06 -6.69
N VAL A 331 -0.74 -10.53 -5.56
CA VAL A 331 0.62 -11.06 -5.46
C VAL A 331 0.57 -12.46 -4.90
N ALA A 332 1.14 -13.40 -5.64
CA ALA A 332 1.37 -14.76 -5.19
C ALA A 332 2.88 -15.01 -5.07
N GLN A 333 3.24 -15.95 -4.19
CA GLN A 333 4.58 -16.53 -4.26
C GLN A 333 4.66 -17.35 -5.56
N GLY A 334 5.54 -16.90 -6.44
CA GLY A 334 5.42 -17.09 -7.88
C GLY A 334 5.70 -18.50 -8.33
N THR A 335 6.78 -19.15 -7.85
CA THR A 335 7.21 -20.43 -8.42
C THR A 335 7.14 -21.57 -7.42
N THR A 336 6.67 -22.72 -7.91
CA THR A 336 6.80 -24.02 -7.23
C THR A 336 7.51 -25.00 -8.15
N ASN A 337 8.10 -26.05 -7.56
CA ASN A 337 8.71 -27.15 -8.29
C ASN A 337 9.83 -26.72 -9.27
N LYS A 338 10.73 -25.83 -8.85
CA LYS A 338 11.85 -25.33 -9.67
C LYS A 338 11.38 -24.58 -10.92
N GLY A 339 10.45 -23.65 -10.74
CA GLY A 339 9.97 -22.81 -11.84
C GLY A 339 9.11 -23.51 -12.89
N THR A 340 8.50 -24.67 -12.61
CA THR A 340 7.64 -25.35 -13.60
C THR A 340 6.26 -24.70 -13.76
N SER A 341 5.82 -23.92 -12.77
CA SER A 341 4.50 -23.27 -12.79
C SER A 341 4.51 -21.92 -12.09
N LEU A 342 3.72 -20.99 -12.64
CA LEU A 342 3.28 -19.76 -11.98
C LEU A 342 1.78 -19.91 -11.69
N HIS A 343 1.34 -19.73 -10.45
CA HIS A 343 -0.07 -19.90 -10.05
C HIS A 343 -0.78 -18.55 -9.97
N ALA A 344 -1.86 -18.39 -10.73
CA ALA A 344 -2.69 -17.18 -10.71
C ALA A 344 -4.19 -17.45 -10.97
N ASP A 345 -4.64 -18.70 -10.88
CA ASP A 345 -6.03 -19.05 -11.17
C ASP A 345 -6.94 -18.89 -9.94
N ASN A 346 -8.22 -18.60 -10.18
CA ASN A 346 -9.27 -18.52 -9.15
C ASN A 346 -9.00 -17.44 -8.09
N ILE A 347 -8.44 -16.30 -8.49
CA ILE A 347 -8.10 -15.21 -7.58
C ILE A 347 -9.36 -14.64 -6.93
N LEU A 348 -10.46 -14.59 -7.69
CA LEU A 348 -11.73 -14.04 -7.24
C LEU A 348 -12.65 -15.04 -6.54
N VAL A 349 -12.27 -16.33 -6.45
CA VAL A 349 -13.18 -17.41 -5.99
C VAL A 349 -13.72 -17.21 -4.58
N ASN A 350 -12.95 -16.56 -3.71
CA ASN A 350 -13.32 -16.31 -2.32
C ASN A 350 -13.90 -14.91 -2.09
N PHE A 351 -14.05 -14.10 -3.14
CA PHE A 351 -14.61 -12.75 -3.03
C PHE A 351 -16.11 -12.77 -3.35
N PRO A 352 -16.92 -11.94 -2.67
CA PRO A 352 -18.34 -11.79 -2.99
C PRO A 352 -18.53 -11.19 -4.38
N SER A 353 -19.77 -11.17 -4.87
CA SER A 353 -20.11 -10.38 -6.05
C SER A 353 -19.81 -8.89 -5.84
N PRO A 354 -19.37 -8.15 -6.88
CA PRO A 354 -19.11 -6.71 -6.81
C PRO A 354 -20.42 -5.92 -6.63
N GLU A 355 -20.68 -5.50 -5.39
CA GLU A 355 -21.88 -4.77 -5.02
C GLU A 355 -21.56 -3.48 -4.25
N VAL A 356 -22.32 -2.43 -4.55
CA VAL A 356 -22.26 -1.15 -3.83
C VAL A 356 -22.91 -1.33 -2.45
N PRO A 357 -22.26 -0.89 -1.35
CA PRO A 357 -22.87 -0.91 -0.01
C PRO A 357 -24.20 -0.16 0.04
N ARG A 358 -25.13 -0.62 0.88
CA ARG A 358 -26.48 -0.03 1.00
C ARG A 358 -26.82 0.32 2.44
N LEU A 359 -27.62 1.36 2.63
CA LEU A 359 -28.18 1.69 3.94
C LEU A 359 -29.34 0.74 4.27
N ILE A 360 -29.30 0.17 5.47
CA ILE A 360 -30.35 -0.68 6.04
C ILE A 360 -30.59 -0.28 7.51
N SER A 361 -31.69 -0.76 8.09
CA SER A 361 -31.81 -0.82 9.56
C SER A 361 -30.87 -1.89 10.10
N CYS A 362 -30.17 -1.60 11.21
CA CYS A 362 -29.30 -2.58 11.83
C CYS A 362 -30.10 -3.79 12.32
N GLN A 363 -29.55 -4.99 12.15
CA GLN A 363 -30.19 -6.24 12.58
C GLN A 363 -30.39 -6.30 14.09
N THR A 364 -29.45 -5.75 14.86
CA THR A 364 -29.49 -5.76 16.33
C THR A 364 -30.35 -4.65 16.93
N ASP A 365 -30.61 -3.58 16.18
CA ASP A 365 -31.41 -2.44 16.61
C ASP A 365 -32.04 -1.74 15.40
N SER A 366 -33.35 -1.93 15.21
CA SER A 366 -34.08 -1.37 14.07
C SER A 366 -34.19 0.16 14.09
N GLN A 367 -33.88 0.80 15.22
CA GLN A 367 -33.82 2.26 15.33
C GLN A 367 -32.49 2.84 14.85
N LYS A 368 -31.47 1.99 14.63
CA LYS A 368 -30.16 2.39 14.13
C LYS A 368 -30.00 2.07 12.65
N GLN A 369 -29.15 2.85 11.99
CA GLN A 369 -28.79 2.66 10.58
C GLN A 369 -27.44 1.94 10.46
N CYS A 370 -27.39 0.97 9.55
CA CYS A 370 -26.21 0.19 9.24
C CYS A 370 -25.94 0.21 7.73
N LEU A 371 -24.68 -0.06 7.37
CA LEU A 371 -24.28 -0.37 6.01
C LEU A 371 -24.33 -1.89 5.83
N GLN A 372 -25.15 -2.34 4.89
CA GLN A 372 -25.10 -3.69 4.39
C GLN A 372 -23.93 -3.83 3.41
N ILE A 373 -23.07 -4.80 3.68
CA ILE A 373 -21.92 -5.15 2.86
C ILE A 373 -22.09 -6.61 2.46
N THR A 374 -22.32 -6.86 1.17
CA THR A 374 -22.43 -8.23 0.68
C THR A 374 -21.07 -8.90 0.78
N SER A 375 -20.89 -9.78 1.77
CA SER A 375 -19.69 -10.57 1.95
C SER A 375 -20.07 -12.04 2.15
N ASN A 376 -19.74 -12.86 1.16
CA ASN A 376 -19.89 -14.30 1.27
C ASN A 376 -18.64 -14.85 1.95
N HIS A 377 -18.68 -14.97 3.28
CA HIS A 377 -17.66 -15.71 4.04
C HIS A 377 -16.22 -15.32 3.69
N LEU A 378 -15.93 -14.01 3.67
CA LEU A 378 -14.56 -13.54 3.47
C LEU A 378 -13.66 -14.10 4.59
N PRO A 379 -12.42 -14.53 4.27
CA PRO A 379 -11.50 -15.07 5.26
C PRO A 379 -11.20 -14.10 6.41
N ASN A 380 -11.01 -14.63 7.63
CA ASN A 380 -10.73 -13.85 8.86
C ASN A 380 -9.54 -12.89 8.77
N ASN A 381 -8.65 -13.08 7.79
CA ASN A 381 -7.49 -12.23 7.56
C ASN A 381 -7.76 -11.08 6.56
N THR A 382 -9.02 -10.84 6.22
CA THR A 382 -9.44 -9.78 5.30
C THR A 382 -9.70 -8.47 6.05
N ILE A 383 -9.09 -7.39 5.56
CA ILE A 383 -9.45 -6.02 5.92
C ILE A 383 -10.42 -5.50 4.88
N GLN A 384 -11.49 -4.85 5.31
CA GLN A 384 -12.40 -4.12 4.44
C GLN A 384 -12.22 -2.61 4.61
N ARG A 385 -12.16 -1.90 3.48
CA ARG A 385 -12.25 -0.45 3.40
C ARG A 385 -13.58 -0.08 2.77
N ILE A 386 -14.44 0.62 3.50
CA ILE A 386 -15.73 1.11 2.99
C ILE A 386 -15.68 2.62 2.92
N PHE A 387 -15.99 3.17 1.76
CA PHE A 387 -16.20 4.59 1.56
C PHE A 387 -17.71 4.85 1.43
N ILE A 388 -18.20 5.87 2.11
CA ILE A 388 -19.53 6.43 1.90
C ILE A 388 -19.48 7.95 1.80
N ARG A 389 -20.36 8.48 0.95
CA ARG A 389 -20.72 9.89 0.92
C ARG A 389 -22.23 10.01 0.98
N ALA A 390 -22.73 10.70 1.99
CA ALA A 390 -24.15 10.88 2.21
C ALA A 390 -24.52 12.35 2.39
N LYS A 391 -25.72 12.73 1.96
CA LYS A 391 -26.31 14.03 2.28
C LYS A 391 -27.05 13.92 3.61
N LEU A 392 -26.88 14.91 4.48
CA LEU A 392 -27.67 15.00 5.71
C LEU A 392 -29.09 15.52 5.40
N ASN A 393 -30.08 15.00 6.11
CA ASN A 393 -31.50 15.34 5.89
C ASN A 393 -31.81 16.82 6.10
N SER A 394 -31.08 17.49 7.00
CA SER A 394 -31.22 18.92 7.28
C SER A 394 -30.01 19.70 6.75
N GLY A 395 -30.22 20.51 5.71
CA GLY A 395 -29.24 21.48 5.19
C GLY A 395 -28.41 21.00 4.00
N ASP A 396 -27.35 21.76 3.69
CA ASP A 396 -26.43 21.52 2.57
C ASP A 396 -25.13 20.84 3.00
N GLN A 397 -25.16 20.13 4.14
CA GLN A 397 -24.01 19.42 4.67
C GLN A 397 -23.94 17.98 4.16
N PHE A 398 -22.72 17.51 3.93
CA PHE A 398 -22.43 16.13 3.54
C PHE A 398 -21.54 15.48 4.59
N VAL A 399 -21.63 14.15 4.69
CA VAL A 399 -20.66 13.35 5.43
C VAL A 399 -19.91 12.49 4.43
N ARG A 400 -18.59 12.56 4.48
CA ARG A 400 -17.68 11.66 3.79
C ARG A 400 -17.01 10.80 4.85
N GLN A 401 -17.37 9.53 4.92
CA GLN A 401 -16.83 8.60 5.91
C GLN A 401 -16.10 7.44 5.24
N VAL A 402 -14.93 7.11 5.77
CA VAL A 402 -14.18 5.91 5.39
C VAL A 402 -14.04 5.02 6.61
N PHE A 403 -14.24 3.73 6.43
CA PHE A 403 -14.07 2.72 7.46
C PHE A 403 -12.94 1.79 7.08
N TYR A 404 -12.10 1.46 8.05
CA TYR A 404 -11.13 0.36 8.01
C TYR A 404 -11.49 -0.61 9.14
N THR A 405 -11.95 -1.79 8.79
CA THR A 405 -12.45 -2.77 9.77
C THR A 405 -12.15 -4.19 9.26
N PRO A 406 -12.09 -5.24 10.10
CA PRO A 406 -12.15 -6.61 9.59
C PRO A 406 -13.40 -6.82 8.75
N SER A 407 -13.42 -7.87 7.93
CA SER A 407 -14.60 -8.21 7.16
C SER A 407 -15.84 -8.44 8.04
N GLN A 408 -16.92 -7.75 7.70
CA GLN A 408 -18.24 -7.83 8.35
C GLN A 408 -19.33 -7.61 7.30
N ASN A 409 -20.46 -8.30 7.44
CA ASN A 409 -21.61 -8.17 6.52
C ASN A 409 -22.47 -6.94 6.79
N GLU A 410 -22.34 -6.38 7.98
CA GLU A 410 -23.11 -5.25 8.46
C GLU A 410 -22.19 -4.38 9.32
N LEU A 411 -22.23 -3.07 9.10
CA LEU A 411 -21.45 -2.10 9.86
C LEU A 411 -22.35 -0.98 10.38
N PRO A 412 -22.38 -0.69 11.68
CA PRO A 412 -23.15 0.44 12.19
C PRO A 412 -22.59 1.76 11.64
N LEU A 413 -23.49 2.68 11.29
CA LEU A 413 -23.08 4.05 11.06
C LEU A 413 -22.67 4.68 12.39
N MET A 414 -21.51 5.33 12.39
CA MET A 414 -20.97 5.91 13.60
C MET A 414 -21.78 7.14 14.02
N GLU A 415 -22.17 7.20 15.29
CA GLU A 415 -22.72 8.39 15.90
C GLU A 415 -21.59 9.32 16.34
N PHE A 416 -21.78 10.62 16.20
CA PHE A 416 -20.81 11.65 16.56
C PHE A 416 -21.25 12.47 17.79
N GLY A 417 -22.42 12.17 18.34
CA GLY A 417 -23.02 12.90 19.45
C GLY A 417 -23.36 14.33 19.02
N ARG A 418 -23.92 14.45 17.80
CA ARG A 418 -24.28 15.68 17.11
C ARG A 418 -25.63 15.46 16.43
N THR A 419 -26.68 16.06 16.99
CA THR A 419 -28.07 15.86 16.53
C THR A 419 -28.32 16.27 15.09
N ASN A 420 -27.47 17.13 14.51
CA ASN A 420 -27.56 17.55 13.12
C ASN A 420 -26.85 16.60 12.13
N ILE A 421 -26.17 15.56 12.63
CA ILE A 421 -25.44 14.57 11.83
C ILE A 421 -26.00 13.17 12.08
N ASP A 422 -26.23 12.82 13.35
CA ASP A 422 -26.61 11.47 13.78
C ASP A 422 -28.03 11.10 13.35
N GLY A 423 -28.19 9.93 12.73
CA GLY A 423 -29.49 9.39 12.28
C GLY A 423 -30.15 10.17 11.13
N GLN A 424 -29.36 10.97 10.39
CA GLN A 424 -29.85 11.88 9.34
C GLN A 424 -29.43 11.45 7.91
N PHE A 425 -29.19 10.16 7.64
CA PHE A 425 -28.84 9.72 6.29
C PHE A 425 -30.07 9.20 5.55
N ASN A 426 -30.59 10.00 4.60
CA ASN A 426 -31.69 9.58 3.71
C ASN A 426 -31.22 8.57 2.64
N ASP A 427 -30.08 8.83 2.02
CA ASP A 427 -29.51 7.99 0.97
C ASP A 427 -27.98 8.20 0.84
N LEU A 428 -27.31 7.23 0.23
CA LEU A 428 -25.90 7.33 -0.16
C LEU A 428 -25.81 7.98 -1.54
N LEU A 429 -25.08 9.09 -1.63
CA LEU A 429 -24.77 9.73 -2.92
C LEU A 429 -23.72 8.96 -3.69
N SER A 430 -22.78 8.35 -2.97
CA SER A 430 -21.83 7.38 -3.52
C SER A 430 -21.31 6.48 -2.40
N ALA A 431 -20.97 5.25 -2.76
CA ALA A 431 -20.37 4.29 -1.85
C ALA A 431 -19.47 3.34 -2.63
N SER A 432 -18.43 2.84 -1.97
CA SER A 432 -17.51 1.89 -2.58
C SER A 432 -16.95 0.98 -1.49
N THR A 433 -16.65 -0.26 -1.87
CA THR A 433 -16.00 -1.22 -0.97
C THR A 433 -14.72 -1.73 -1.60
N SER A 434 -13.76 -2.04 -0.75
CA SER A 434 -12.50 -2.65 -1.12
C SER A 434 -12.08 -3.66 -0.06
N PHE A 435 -11.51 -4.78 -0.48
CA PHE A 435 -11.06 -5.84 0.40
C PHE A 435 -9.58 -6.13 0.17
N MET A 436 -8.82 -6.28 1.26
CA MET A 436 -7.43 -6.71 1.26
C MET A 436 -7.31 -8.00 2.05
N GLN A 437 -7.07 -9.11 1.36
CA GLN A 437 -6.82 -10.42 1.96
C GLN A 437 -5.31 -10.67 2.04
N THR A 438 -4.80 -10.78 3.27
CA THR A 438 -3.38 -11.10 3.49
C THR A 438 -3.14 -11.67 4.89
N THR A 439 -2.16 -12.57 5.01
CA THR A 439 -1.65 -13.01 6.33
C THR A 439 -0.47 -12.16 6.80
N GLN A 440 0.05 -11.27 5.96
CA GLN A 440 1.26 -10.50 6.22
C GLN A 440 0.92 -9.16 6.89
N SER A 441 1.40 -8.94 8.12
CA SER A 441 1.13 -7.69 8.86
C SER A 441 1.63 -6.45 8.13
N GLY A 442 2.79 -6.51 7.47
CA GLY A 442 3.33 -5.40 6.70
C GLY A 442 2.46 -4.98 5.50
N VAL A 443 1.73 -5.94 4.90
CA VAL A 443 0.76 -5.65 3.83
C VAL A 443 -0.48 -4.96 4.39
N LYS A 444 -0.96 -5.41 5.56
CA LYS A 444 -2.07 -4.76 6.28
C LYS A 444 -1.74 -3.30 6.57
N ASP A 445 -0.55 -3.04 7.09
CA ASP A 445 -0.07 -1.69 7.33
C ASP A 445 -0.05 -0.91 6.02
N ALA A 446 0.60 -1.41 4.97
CA ALA A 446 0.66 -0.75 3.66
C ALA A 446 -0.75 -0.33 3.18
N PHE A 447 -1.74 -1.22 3.25
CA PHE A 447 -3.11 -0.94 2.82
C PHE A 447 -3.73 0.31 3.47
N LEU A 448 -3.43 0.58 4.75
CA LEU A 448 -3.93 1.75 5.48
C LEU A 448 -3.35 3.08 4.98
N TYR A 449 -2.22 3.08 4.27
CA TYR A 449 -1.53 4.29 3.79
C TYR A 449 -1.64 4.51 2.27
N GLN A 450 -2.35 3.64 1.54
CA GLN A 450 -2.39 3.66 0.07
C GLN A 450 -3.47 4.55 -0.53
N ASN A 451 -4.51 4.88 0.24
CA ASN A 451 -5.71 5.56 -0.26
C ASN A 451 -5.60 7.07 -0.06
N GLN A 452 -4.57 7.71 -0.63
CA GLN A 452 -4.26 9.12 -0.40
C GLN A 452 -3.80 9.86 -1.66
N ASP A 453 -4.21 11.12 -1.79
CA ASP A 453 -3.66 12.10 -2.72
C ASP A 453 -3.16 13.32 -1.93
N LEU A 454 -1.92 13.23 -1.46
CA LEU A 454 -1.35 14.22 -0.54
C LEU A 454 -1.08 15.56 -1.21
N PHE A 455 -0.90 15.58 -2.54
CA PHE A 455 -0.70 16.82 -3.26
C PHE A 455 -2.03 17.59 -3.37
N ASP A 456 -3.09 16.94 -3.82
CA ASP A 456 -4.42 17.55 -3.87
C ASP A 456 -4.87 18.00 -2.47
N MET A 457 -4.67 17.18 -1.43
CA MET A 457 -4.98 17.57 -0.05
C MET A 457 -4.23 18.82 0.41
N ALA A 458 -2.96 18.95 0.04
CA ALA A 458 -2.15 20.11 0.38
C ALA A 458 -2.47 21.36 -0.46
N ASP A 459 -3.13 21.18 -1.62
CA ASP A 459 -3.44 22.23 -2.61
C ASP A 459 -4.95 22.52 -2.71
N GLY A 460 -5.71 22.30 -1.62
CA GLY A 460 -7.12 22.72 -1.50
C GLY A 460 -8.16 21.59 -1.56
N PHE A 461 -7.73 20.34 -1.67
CA PHE A 461 -8.52 19.10 -1.67
C PHE A 461 -9.74 19.10 -2.60
N THR A 462 -9.49 18.97 -3.91
CA THR A 462 -10.53 18.96 -4.94
C THR A 462 -11.14 17.57 -5.15
N GLN A 463 -10.47 16.48 -4.73
CA GLN A 463 -10.89 15.08 -4.90
C GLN A 463 -11.92 14.62 -3.84
N ASN A 464 -12.74 15.52 -3.32
CA ASN A 464 -13.63 15.25 -2.18
C ASN A 464 -14.78 14.26 -2.46
N THR A 465 -15.02 13.90 -3.73
CA THR A 465 -15.97 12.87 -4.17
C THR A 465 -15.31 11.55 -4.55
N ASN A 466 -13.99 11.48 -4.65
CA ASN A 466 -13.28 10.30 -5.12
C ASN A 466 -13.30 9.20 -4.03
N PRO A 467 -13.91 8.02 -4.29
CA PRO A 467 -14.00 6.95 -3.31
C PRO A 467 -12.64 6.32 -2.97
N ARG A 468 -11.62 6.52 -3.81
CA ARG A 468 -10.26 5.95 -3.64
C ARG A 468 -9.33 6.81 -2.77
N VAL A 469 -9.71 8.04 -2.43
CA VAL A 469 -8.85 9.00 -1.71
C VAL A 469 -9.48 9.40 -0.40
N ASP A 470 -8.84 9.10 0.73
CA ASP A 470 -9.26 9.47 2.09
C ASP A 470 -9.17 10.98 2.33
N GLY A 471 -10.17 11.54 3.04
CA GLY A 471 -10.15 12.94 3.47
C GLY A 471 -9.35 13.18 4.74
N ILE A 472 -9.15 12.15 5.56
CA ILE A 472 -8.27 12.17 6.74
C ILE A 472 -7.41 10.90 6.67
N PRO A 473 -6.36 10.87 5.82
CA PRO A 473 -5.48 9.71 5.69
C PRO A 473 -4.50 9.60 6.87
N LEU A 474 -3.99 8.39 7.07
CA LEU A 474 -2.75 8.19 7.82
C LEU A 474 -1.56 8.61 6.95
N LEU A 475 -0.53 9.19 7.57
CA LEU A 475 0.58 9.82 6.86
C LEU A 475 1.91 9.09 7.09
N LYS A 476 2.62 8.84 6.00
CA LYS A 476 4.02 8.38 5.99
C LYS A 476 4.81 9.25 5.03
N ASN A 477 6.10 9.43 5.32
CA ASN A 477 7.00 10.07 4.37
C ASN A 477 7.18 9.21 3.11
N ILE A 478 7.73 9.80 2.05
CA ILE A 478 7.86 9.13 0.76
C ILE A 478 8.80 7.92 0.79
N ALA A 479 9.81 7.89 1.65
CA ALA A 479 10.69 6.73 1.79
C ALA A 479 9.94 5.51 2.34
N ALA A 480 9.15 5.72 3.40
CA ALA A 480 8.32 4.66 3.99
C ALA A 480 7.20 4.21 3.03
N GLN A 481 6.63 5.12 2.25
CA GLN A 481 5.69 4.76 1.20
C GLN A 481 6.36 3.90 0.11
N GLN A 482 7.57 4.25 -0.33
CA GLN A 482 8.33 3.44 -1.29
C GLN A 482 8.63 2.05 -0.74
N ASP A 483 9.04 1.94 0.53
CA ASP A 483 9.24 0.64 1.19
C ASP A 483 7.96 -0.19 1.27
N GLN A 484 6.81 0.44 1.52
CA GLN A 484 5.51 -0.23 1.48
C GLN A 484 5.17 -0.72 0.06
N GLN A 485 5.42 0.08 -0.98
CA GLN A 485 5.23 -0.35 -2.37
C GLN A 485 6.16 -1.50 -2.76
N ASP A 486 7.40 -1.50 -2.26
CA ASP A 486 8.33 -2.62 -2.44
C ASP A 486 7.81 -3.90 -1.77
N LEU A 487 7.34 -3.81 -0.52
CA LEU A 487 6.71 -4.93 0.17
C LEU A 487 5.52 -5.49 -0.61
N LEU A 488 4.68 -4.61 -1.17
CA LEU A 488 3.54 -4.99 -2.02
C LEU A 488 3.95 -5.64 -3.36
N LYS A 489 5.23 -5.75 -3.69
CA LYS A 489 5.71 -6.51 -4.86
C LYS A 489 6.21 -7.92 -4.52
N ARG A 490 6.45 -8.21 -3.24
CA ARG A 490 7.12 -9.44 -2.78
C ARG A 490 6.51 -10.06 -1.52
N GLN A 491 5.26 -9.75 -1.25
CA GLN A 491 4.48 -10.35 -0.16
C GLN A 491 3.14 -10.82 -0.72
N PRO A 492 2.69 -12.04 -0.41
CA PRO A 492 1.42 -12.51 -0.93
C PRO A 492 0.21 -11.75 -0.38
N TYR A 493 -0.69 -11.33 -1.27
CA TYR A 493 -2.00 -10.75 -0.95
C TYR A 493 -2.92 -10.72 -2.16
N THR A 494 -4.21 -10.53 -1.90
CA THR A 494 -5.18 -10.14 -2.92
C THR A 494 -5.89 -8.88 -2.45
N TRP A 495 -5.79 -7.82 -3.24
CA TRP A 495 -6.52 -6.57 -3.06
C TRP A 495 -7.55 -6.45 -4.17
N VAL A 496 -8.82 -6.32 -3.80
CA VAL A 496 -9.90 -5.98 -4.75
C VAL A 496 -10.58 -4.67 -4.36
N TRP A 497 -11.08 -3.94 -5.34
CA TRP A 497 -11.88 -2.73 -5.13
C TRP A 497 -12.99 -2.64 -6.16
N LEU A 498 -14.11 -2.07 -5.74
CA LEU A 498 -15.26 -1.89 -6.63
C LEU A 498 -14.91 -0.87 -7.72
N GLU A 499 -14.99 -1.30 -8.98
CA GLU A 499 -14.95 -0.44 -10.15
C GLU A 499 -16.35 -0.33 -10.74
N GLU A 500 -16.71 0.91 -11.10
CA GLU A 500 -17.98 1.28 -11.73
C GLU A 500 -17.84 1.42 -13.24
#